data_AF-A0A2J6Q0H7-F1
#
_entry.id   AF-A0A2J6Q0H7-F1
#
_cell.length_a   1.000
_cell.length_b   1.000
_cell.length_c   1.000
_cell.angle_alpha   90.00
_cell.angle_beta   90.00
_cell.angle_gamma   90.00
#
_symmetry.space_group_name_H-M   'P 1'
#
loop_
_entity.id
_entity.type
_entity.pdbx_description
1 polymer ?
#
loop_
_entity_poly.entity_id
_entity_poly.type
_entity_poly.pdbx_seq_one_letter_code
_entity_poly.pdbx_strand_id
1 'polypeptide(L)'
;MNTWNFTDSNSIPHRGLPSVCTPEQSFTLRYYEIRTLDDPKSINDLTIQMTFAVNRRWYEMWRDIDLPLSVIKDKRHAFIRRCASFWTSQDPDQKDQGWDALLLVDPGMECVKVGPNTTYILKDPETYDDRTGLWNAHDWNSEQHVEPKEHKSFTYHDGCPTLAQPFFSQISDQAQTQMANLQAQRDLASPLDEQVFYWTKVASKDLIQKTNKQSSNAAYYLLKHIAQHWTNQLELINCTIAKGEYLSDDYQATIGDNLSQQQWKSDLIQVNQVTKDINYMRRQMNHFWRAMILNLERLGVQLGGEQVDTKLSLALQGAQKDLLSIHTRMQLLRERGEALTAIANNLANLHAAFRGIHDSEFGLRLSLVASIVFPLTLVASIFSMSSDYLPGAKAFWKFWAISIPSVAIFALALVYGTRPYWVLRDAKKYVFISYQRLKQQARKKNNVDNIREKQTPKKGIKRHISLC
;
A
#
# COMPACT_ATOMS: atom_id res chain seq x y z
N MET A 1 -6.82 -15.24 -11.64
CA MET A 1 -6.04 -15.34 -10.37
C MET A 1 -6.87 -16.19 -9.43
N ASN A 2 -6.71 -17.51 -9.57
CA ASN A 2 -7.60 -18.52 -9.01
C ASN A 2 -7.21 -18.80 -7.55
N THR A 3 -8.21 -18.86 -6.67
CA THR A 3 -8.24 -19.70 -5.45
C THR A 3 -6.89 -19.81 -4.72
N TRP A 4 -6.48 -18.84 -3.89
CA TRP A 4 -6.86 -18.77 -2.47
C TRP A 4 -7.16 -20.14 -1.83
N ASN A 5 -6.29 -21.13 -2.08
CA ASN A 5 -6.40 -22.50 -1.56
C ASN A 5 -6.25 -22.50 -0.03
N PHE A 6 -7.39 -22.23 0.60
CA PHE A 6 -7.79 -22.50 1.99
C PHE A 6 -7.42 -23.90 2.49
N THR A 7 -7.10 -24.79 1.56
CA THR A 7 -6.67 -26.16 1.76
C THR A 7 -5.62 -26.40 0.70
N ASP A 8 -4.36 -26.25 1.04
CA ASP A 8 -3.34 -26.97 0.31
C ASP A 8 -3.44 -28.41 0.85
N SER A 9 -4.53 -29.07 0.44
CA SER A 9 -5.08 -30.36 0.88
C SER A 9 -4.10 -31.52 0.74
N ASN A 10 -2.96 -31.28 0.08
CA ASN A 10 -1.92 -32.27 -0.14
C ASN A 10 -0.68 -32.04 0.76
N SER A 11 -0.67 -31.02 1.65
CA SER A 11 0.32 -30.96 2.73
C SER A 11 -0.36 -31.49 3.95
N ILE A 12 0.32 -32.41 4.61
CA ILE A 12 -0.12 -33.16 5.77
C ILE A 12 -1.18 -32.38 6.57
N PRO A 13 -2.42 -32.89 6.63
CA PRO A 13 -3.54 -32.23 7.30
C PRO A 13 -3.34 -32.32 8.82
N HIS A 14 -2.41 -31.55 9.37
CA HIS A 14 -2.26 -31.38 10.81
C HIS A 14 -3.16 -30.24 11.30
N ARG A 15 -4.47 -30.37 11.09
CA ARG A 15 -5.45 -29.72 11.96
C ARG A 15 -5.92 -30.78 12.94
N GLY A 16 -5.07 -31.10 13.91
CA GLY A 16 -5.55 -31.77 15.12
C GLY A 16 -6.55 -30.83 15.80
N LEU A 17 -7.57 -31.40 16.44
CA LEU A 17 -8.41 -30.61 17.33
C LEU A 17 -7.50 -30.02 18.42
N PRO A 18 -7.69 -28.76 18.85
CA PRO A 18 -6.88 -28.16 19.91
C PRO A 18 -6.87 -29.02 21.20
N SER A 19 -7.95 -29.76 21.46
CA SER A 19 -8.07 -30.70 22.59
C SER A 19 -7.21 -31.96 22.48
N VAL A 20 -6.64 -32.23 21.31
CA VAL A 20 -5.79 -33.40 21.01
C VAL A 20 -4.32 -32.98 20.83
N CYS A 21 -4.05 -31.67 20.76
CA CYS A 21 -2.69 -31.16 20.66
C CYS A 21 -2.01 -31.16 22.03
N THR A 22 -0.89 -31.86 22.14
CA THR A 22 0.04 -31.79 23.28
C THR A 22 1.24 -30.92 22.89
N PRO A 23 1.16 -29.59 23.08
CA PRO A 23 2.21 -28.67 22.60
C PRO A 23 3.58 -28.92 23.25
N GLU A 24 3.63 -29.59 24.40
CA GLU A 24 4.89 -29.98 25.03
C GLU A 24 5.62 -31.11 24.29
N GLN A 25 4.87 -31.98 23.61
CA GLN A 25 5.41 -33.13 22.88
C GLN A 25 5.65 -32.81 21.41
N SER A 26 4.72 -32.13 20.76
CA SER A 26 4.89 -31.78 19.36
C SER A 26 4.07 -30.57 18.92
N PHE A 27 4.65 -29.78 18.02
CA PHE A 27 3.96 -28.69 17.34
C PHE A 27 4.60 -28.37 16.00
N THR A 28 3.84 -27.73 15.12
CA THR A 28 4.34 -27.18 13.86
C THR A 28 3.89 -25.73 13.75
N LEU A 29 4.81 -24.78 13.66
CA LEU A 29 4.45 -23.38 13.45
C LEU A 29 4.73 -22.95 12.02
N ARG A 30 3.90 -22.02 11.53
CA ARG A 30 4.08 -21.37 10.24
C ARG A 30 4.58 -19.95 10.45
N TYR A 31 5.50 -19.52 9.61
CA TYR A 31 5.99 -18.15 9.60
C TYR A 31 6.28 -17.70 8.18
N TYR A 32 6.43 -16.40 7.99
CA TYR A 32 6.61 -15.79 6.69
C TYR A 32 7.92 -15.03 6.68
N GLU A 33 8.82 -15.43 5.79
CA GLU A 33 10.09 -14.77 5.59
C GLU A 33 9.90 -13.67 4.54
N ILE A 34 10.13 -12.42 4.93
CA ILE A 34 9.94 -11.26 4.05
C ILE A 34 11.25 -10.96 3.33
N ARG A 35 11.16 -10.86 2.00
CA ARG A 35 12.26 -10.52 1.10
C ARG A 35 11.91 -9.23 0.38
N THR A 36 12.89 -8.35 0.31
CA THR A 36 12.82 -7.12 -0.47
C THR A 36 13.50 -7.35 -1.81
N LEU A 37 12.89 -6.86 -2.87
CA LEU A 37 13.30 -7.11 -4.24
C LEU A 37 13.80 -5.83 -4.89
N ASP A 38 14.90 -5.96 -5.63
CA ASP A 38 15.49 -4.86 -6.39
C ASP A 38 14.67 -4.53 -7.66
N ASP A 39 14.10 -5.54 -8.34
CA ASP A 39 13.26 -5.35 -9.52
C ASP A 39 11.83 -5.90 -9.30
N PRO A 40 10.77 -5.08 -9.42
CA PRO A 40 9.38 -5.55 -9.36
C PRO A 40 9.05 -6.68 -10.35
N LYS A 41 9.72 -6.77 -11.50
CA LYS A 41 9.46 -7.80 -12.51
C LYS A 41 9.99 -9.18 -12.10
N SER A 42 10.96 -9.25 -11.19
CA SER A 42 11.57 -10.53 -10.80
C SER A 42 10.58 -11.50 -10.14
N ILE A 43 9.52 -11.01 -9.51
CA ILE A 43 8.48 -11.87 -8.90
C ILE A 43 7.74 -12.68 -9.95
N ASN A 44 7.36 -12.07 -11.09
CA ASN A 44 6.57 -12.77 -12.10
C ASN A 44 7.35 -13.97 -12.65
N ASP A 45 8.66 -13.82 -12.82
CA ASP A 45 9.56 -14.89 -13.22
C ASP A 45 9.64 -16.00 -12.15
N LEU A 46 9.61 -15.65 -10.87
CA LEU A 46 9.69 -16.58 -9.75
C LEU A 46 8.36 -17.26 -9.39
N THR A 47 7.22 -16.65 -9.67
CA THR A 47 5.90 -17.21 -9.30
C THR A 47 5.58 -18.53 -10.00
N ILE A 48 6.31 -18.86 -11.07
CA ILE A 48 6.14 -20.07 -11.89
C ILE A 48 7.28 -21.08 -11.63
N GLN A 49 8.24 -20.78 -10.74
CA GLN A 49 9.46 -21.56 -10.55
C GLN A 49 9.55 -22.15 -9.14
N MET A 50 10.02 -23.40 -9.03
CA MET A 50 10.29 -24.05 -7.75
C MET A 50 11.64 -23.62 -7.18
N THR A 51 11.74 -23.68 -5.84
CA THR A 51 13.02 -23.84 -5.15
C THR A 51 13.03 -25.22 -4.50
N PHE A 52 14.20 -25.87 -4.50
CA PHE A 52 14.57 -27.28 -4.20
C PHE A 52 13.73 -28.17 -3.26
N ALA A 53 12.78 -27.64 -2.50
CA ALA A 53 11.78 -28.43 -1.80
C ALA A 53 10.54 -28.60 -2.70
N VAL A 54 10.32 -29.82 -3.22
CA VAL A 54 9.12 -30.27 -3.97
C VAL A 54 7.80 -29.89 -3.25
N ASN A 55 7.86 -29.57 -1.95
CA ASN A 55 6.82 -28.85 -1.24
C ASN A 55 7.11 -27.34 -1.04
N ARG A 56 6.66 -26.50 -1.99
CA ARG A 56 5.93 -25.23 -1.72
C ARG A 56 6.68 -24.01 -1.18
N ARG A 57 7.88 -23.71 -1.67
CA ARG A 57 8.52 -22.42 -1.43
C ARG A 57 8.16 -21.42 -2.51
N TRP A 58 6.99 -20.82 -2.37
CA TRP A 58 6.47 -19.84 -3.32
C TRP A 58 6.79 -18.41 -2.87
N TYR A 59 7.29 -17.61 -3.81
CA TYR A 59 7.34 -16.16 -3.63
C TYR A 59 5.95 -15.58 -3.87
N GLU A 60 5.30 -15.14 -2.81
CA GLU A 60 4.05 -14.42 -2.90
C GLU A 60 4.33 -12.91 -2.82
N MET A 61 3.78 -12.15 -3.77
CA MET A 61 3.93 -10.70 -3.79
C MET A 61 3.12 -10.07 -2.66
N TRP A 62 3.76 -9.21 -1.88
CA TRP A 62 3.02 -8.25 -1.05
C TRP A 62 2.57 -7.09 -1.94
N ARG A 63 1.25 -6.87 -1.99
CA ARG A 63 0.66 -5.75 -2.75
C ARG A 63 0.75 -4.50 -1.89
N ASP A 64 1.77 -3.69 -2.14
CA ASP A 64 1.88 -2.37 -1.50
C ASP A 64 0.95 -1.35 -2.20
N ILE A 65 0.60 -0.29 -1.48
CA ILE A 65 -0.23 0.80 -1.99
C ILE A 65 0.72 1.85 -2.58
N ASP A 66 0.72 2.00 -3.91
CA ASP A 66 1.60 2.93 -4.60
C ASP A 66 1.13 4.38 -4.38
N LEU A 67 2.03 5.21 -3.86
CA LEU A 67 1.82 6.65 -3.72
C LEU A 67 2.17 7.37 -5.03
N PRO A 68 1.26 8.14 -5.66
CA PRO A 68 1.52 8.87 -6.90
C PRO A 68 2.70 9.84 -6.83
N LEU A 69 2.94 10.40 -5.63
CA LEU A 69 3.93 11.47 -5.41
C LEU A 69 5.31 10.96 -5.01
N SER A 70 5.49 9.65 -4.80
CA SER A 70 6.81 9.13 -4.45
C SER A 70 7.70 9.07 -5.69
N VAL A 71 8.70 9.95 -5.75
CA VAL A 71 9.74 9.99 -6.80
C VAL A 71 10.53 8.69 -6.86
N ILE A 72 10.60 7.96 -5.74
CA ILE A 72 11.24 6.65 -5.64
C ILE A 72 10.13 5.60 -5.63
N LYS A 73 10.09 4.73 -6.65
CA LYS A 73 9.25 3.54 -6.59
C LYS A 73 9.69 2.73 -5.39
N ASP A 74 8.81 2.57 -4.41
CA ASP A 74 9.12 1.80 -3.22
C ASP A 74 9.57 0.39 -3.61
N LYS A 75 10.57 -0.10 -2.88
CA LYS A 75 11.06 -1.47 -3.02
C LYS A 75 9.88 -2.43 -2.86
N ARG A 76 9.76 -3.40 -3.76
CA ARG A 76 8.67 -4.40 -3.66
C ARG A 76 9.05 -5.47 -2.65
N HIS A 77 8.07 -5.87 -1.87
CA HIS A 77 8.23 -6.92 -0.88
C HIS A 77 7.55 -8.18 -1.38
N ALA A 78 8.17 -9.32 -1.10
CA ALA A 78 7.59 -10.63 -1.27
C ALA A 78 7.74 -11.41 0.03
N PHE A 79 6.86 -12.37 0.26
CA PHE A 79 6.96 -13.26 1.39
C PHE A 79 7.06 -14.70 0.93
N ILE A 80 7.85 -15.46 1.67
CA ILE A 80 8.06 -16.89 1.49
C ILE A 80 7.45 -17.57 2.71
N ARG A 81 6.56 -18.53 2.46
CA ARG A 81 5.98 -19.30 3.54
C ARG A 81 6.98 -20.35 4.04
N ARG A 82 7.15 -20.39 5.36
CA ARG A 82 8.02 -21.34 6.07
C ARG A 82 7.25 -22.12 7.11
N CYS A 83 7.73 -23.30 7.42
CA CYS A 83 7.29 -24.14 8.51
C CYS A 83 8.49 -24.54 9.37
N ALA A 84 8.28 -24.56 10.67
CA ALA A 84 9.18 -25.20 11.60
C ALA A 84 8.37 -26.15 12.48
N SER A 85 8.88 -27.34 12.70
CA SER A 85 8.22 -28.36 13.48
C SER A 85 9.14 -28.90 14.55
N PHE A 86 8.55 -29.18 15.69
CA PHE A 86 9.21 -29.68 16.87
C PHE A 86 8.50 -30.94 17.33
N TRP A 87 9.29 -31.94 17.71
CA TRP A 87 8.82 -33.12 18.39
C TRP A 87 9.81 -33.49 19.50
N THR A 88 9.32 -34.11 20.55
CA THR A 88 10.10 -34.78 21.57
C THR A 88 9.37 -36.05 21.99
N SER A 89 10.13 -37.08 22.34
CA SER A 89 9.59 -38.31 22.94
C SER A 89 9.70 -38.30 24.46
N GLN A 90 10.21 -37.22 25.06
CA GLN A 90 10.27 -37.10 26.51
C GLN A 90 8.84 -37.03 27.05
N ASP A 91 8.44 -38.08 27.76
CA ASP A 91 7.19 -38.08 28.51
C ASP A 91 7.34 -37.11 29.69
N PRO A 92 6.45 -36.12 29.87
CA PRO A 92 6.49 -35.26 31.06
C PRO A 92 6.47 -36.05 32.38
N ASP A 93 5.91 -37.27 32.37
CA ASP A 93 5.78 -38.12 33.56
C ASP A 93 6.93 -39.14 33.73
N GLN A 94 7.70 -39.46 32.68
CA GLN A 94 8.82 -40.42 32.74
C GLN A 94 10.15 -39.77 32.33
N LYS A 95 11.00 -39.51 33.34
CA LYS A 95 12.22 -38.68 33.19
C LYS A 95 13.34 -39.27 32.32
N ASP A 96 13.33 -40.57 32.00
CA ASP A 96 14.50 -41.26 31.45
C ASP A 96 14.21 -42.17 30.23
N GLN A 97 13.01 -42.11 29.62
CA GLN A 97 12.67 -42.91 28.44
C GLN A 97 12.23 -42.02 27.26
N GLY A 98 13.16 -41.71 26.36
CA GLY A 98 12.87 -40.99 25.12
C GLY A 98 14.12 -40.47 24.40
N TRP A 99 13.98 -40.08 23.14
CA TRP A 99 14.97 -39.25 22.45
C TRP A 99 14.71 -37.77 22.75
N ASP A 100 15.77 -36.97 22.83
CA ASP A 100 15.73 -35.62 23.40
C ASP A 100 14.78 -34.69 22.65
N ALA A 101 15.11 -34.28 21.42
CA ALA A 101 14.30 -33.37 20.64
C ALA A 101 14.64 -33.46 19.14
N LEU A 102 13.66 -33.19 18.29
CA LEU A 102 13.77 -33.20 16.84
C LEU A 102 13.19 -31.88 16.36
N LEU A 103 14.05 -31.07 15.78
CA LEU A 103 13.72 -29.79 15.17
C LEU A 103 13.84 -29.93 13.67
N LEU A 104 12.72 -29.87 12.96
CA LEU A 104 12.70 -29.79 11.51
C LEU A 104 12.41 -28.35 11.12
N VAL A 105 13.40 -27.69 10.53
CA VAL A 105 13.29 -26.31 10.09
C VAL A 105 13.56 -26.25 8.60
N ASP A 106 12.78 -25.43 7.91
CA ASP A 106 13.00 -25.18 6.50
C ASP A 106 14.42 -24.63 6.25
N PRO A 107 15.22 -25.25 5.37
CA PRO A 107 16.53 -24.70 5.02
C PRO A 107 16.40 -23.30 4.42
N GLY A 108 17.39 -22.46 4.69
CA GLY A 108 17.49 -21.10 4.18
C GLY A 108 17.45 -20.98 2.65
N MET A 109 17.15 -19.78 2.13
CA MET A 109 17.31 -19.49 0.70
C MET A 109 18.75 -19.17 0.30
N GLU A 110 19.61 -18.84 1.26
CA GLU A 110 20.88 -18.16 1.02
C GLU A 110 22.06 -19.13 0.90
N CYS A 111 21.85 -20.32 0.32
CA CYS A 111 22.84 -21.41 0.41
C CYS A 111 24.18 -21.11 -0.30
N VAL A 112 24.29 -20.06 -1.14
CA VAL A 112 25.60 -19.60 -1.65
C VAL A 112 25.61 -18.08 -1.83
N LYS A 113 26.36 -17.36 -0.98
CA LYS A 113 26.72 -15.95 -1.21
C LYS A 113 27.84 -15.89 -2.25
N VAL A 114 27.59 -15.30 -3.41
CA VAL A 114 28.65 -15.07 -4.44
C VAL A 114 29.03 -13.59 -4.55
N GLY A 115 28.25 -12.69 -3.95
CA GLY A 115 28.58 -11.27 -3.88
C GLY A 115 27.76 -10.51 -2.85
N PRO A 116 28.03 -9.20 -2.67
CA PRO A 116 27.20 -8.35 -1.84
C PRO A 116 25.79 -8.25 -2.44
N ASN A 117 24.78 -8.69 -1.69
CA ASN A 117 23.34 -8.64 -2.03
C ASN A 117 22.86 -9.55 -3.18
N THR A 118 23.63 -10.56 -3.58
CA THR A 118 23.19 -11.58 -4.56
C THR A 118 23.03 -12.94 -3.90
N THR A 119 21.85 -13.54 -4.07
CA THR A 119 21.53 -14.87 -3.55
C THR A 119 21.23 -15.81 -4.72
N TYR A 120 21.79 -17.02 -4.74
CA TYR A 120 21.31 -18.02 -5.68
C TYR A 120 19.98 -18.58 -5.22
N ILE A 121 19.03 -18.60 -6.13
CA ILE A 121 17.83 -19.41 -6.01
C ILE A 121 18.05 -20.64 -6.89
N LEU A 122 17.90 -21.81 -6.29
CA LEU A 122 17.79 -23.06 -7.03
C LEU A 122 16.50 -23.00 -7.85
N LYS A 123 16.62 -23.05 -9.17
CA LYS A 123 15.55 -22.91 -10.16
C LYS A 123 15.46 -24.18 -11.01
N ASP A 124 14.25 -24.61 -11.34
CA ASP A 124 14.03 -25.60 -12.39
C ASP A 124 14.39 -25.02 -13.78
N PRO A 125 15.24 -25.68 -14.60
CA PRO A 125 15.55 -25.26 -15.96
C PRO A 125 14.30 -25.10 -16.83
N GLU A 126 13.27 -25.91 -16.60
CA GLU A 126 12.03 -25.87 -17.36
C GLU A 126 11.03 -24.86 -16.77
N THR A 127 10.31 -24.16 -17.65
CA THR A 127 9.18 -23.31 -17.28
C THR A 127 7.89 -24.00 -17.65
N TYR A 128 6.93 -24.02 -16.73
CA TYR A 128 5.65 -24.70 -16.93
C TYR A 128 4.53 -23.69 -17.15
N ASP A 129 3.63 -23.98 -18.10
CA ASP A 129 2.49 -23.12 -18.41
C ASP A 129 1.47 -23.06 -17.26
N ASP A 130 1.35 -24.13 -16.49
CA ASP A 130 0.43 -24.22 -15.37
C ASP A 130 0.97 -25.08 -14.20
N ARG A 131 0.28 -24.97 -13.06
CA ARG A 131 0.63 -25.70 -11.83
C ARG A 131 0.59 -27.22 -12.06
N THR A 132 -0.34 -27.70 -12.86
CA THR A 132 -0.56 -29.14 -13.06
C THR A 132 0.57 -29.76 -13.88
N GLY A 133 1.03 -29.06 -14.93
CA GLY A 133 2.19 -29.43 -15.73
C GLY A 133 3.45 -29.56 -14.88
N LEU A 134 3.67 -28.61 -13.96
CA LEU A 134 4.77 -28.67 -12.99
C LEU A 134 4.67 -29.92 -12.09
N TRP A 135 3.50 -30.23 -11.52
CA TRP A 135 3.34 -31.41 -10.66
C TRP A 135 3.53 -32.73 -11.41
N ASN A 136 3.11 -32.79 -12.67
CA ASN A 136 3.22 -33.99 -13.48
C ASN A 136 4.64 -34.24 -14.01
N ALA A 137 5.45 -33.19 -14.16
CA ALA A 137 6.82 -33.29 -14.62
C ALA A 137 7.78 -33.85 -13.56
N HIS A 138 7.40 -33.80 -12.28
CA HIS A 138 8.24 -34.25 -11.18
C HIS A 138 7.75 -35.59 -10.59
N ASP A 139 8.37 -36.68 -11.06
CA ASP A 139 8.32 -37.97 -10.35
C ASP A 139 9.30 -37.94 -9.16
N TRP A 140 8.93 -38.58 -8.05
CA TRP A 140 9.75 -38.64 -6.82
C TRP A 140 11.10 -39.36 -7.04
N ASN A 141 11.22 -40.09 -8.16
CA ASN A 141 12.37 -40.90 -8.53
C ASN A 141 13.28 -40.27 -9.59
N SER A 142 12.94 -39.10 -10.16
CA SER A 142 13.81 -38.46 -11.15
C SER A 142 14.88 -37.61 -10.47
N GLU A 143 16.14 -37.75 -10.91
CA GLU A 143 17.21 -36.84 -10.52
C GLU A 143 16.87 -35.44 -11.05
N GLN A 144 16.47 -34.56 -10.14
CA GLN A 144 16.12 -33.19 -10.50
C GLN A 144 17.41 -32.40 -10.79
N HIS A 145 17.58 -32.01 -12.06
CA HIS A 145 18.55 -30.98 -12.41
C HIS A 145 17.97 -29.63 -12.02
N VAL A 146 18.44 -29.09 -10.89
CA VAL A 146 18.07 -27.74 -10.45
C VAL A 146 19.26 -26.83 -10.72
N GLU A 147 19.04 -25.77 -11.48
CA GLU A 147 20.07 -24.80 -11.85
C GLU A 147 20.14 -23.66 -10.83
N PRO A 148 21.34 -23.27 -10.37
CA PRO A 148 21.48 -22.07 -9.54
C PRO A 148 21.24 -20.82 -10.41
N LYS A 149 20.17 -20.08 -10.14
CA LYS A 149 19.89 -18.78 -10.78
C LYS A 149 20.18 -17.64 -9.81
N GLU A 150 20.95 -16.66 -10.25
CA GLU A 150 21.15 -15.44 -9.47
C GLU A 150 19.83 -14.70 -9.26
N HIS A 151 19.55 -14.38 -8.01
CA HIS A 151 18.40 -13.59 -7.62
C HIS A 151 18.81 -12.44 -6.70
N LYS A 152 18.41 -11.23 -7.08
CA LYS A 152 18.64 -10.01 -6.32
C LYS A 152 17.49 -9.79 -5.35
N SER A 153 17.50 -10.57 -4.28
CA SER A 153 16.64 -10.35 -3.11
C SER A 153 17.46 -10.31 -1.85
N PHE A 154 17.15 -9.34 -0.99
CA PHE A 154 17.70 -9.26 0.34
C PHE A 154 16.59 -9.46 1.36
N THR A 155 16.95 -9.93 2.54
CA THR A 155 16.02 -10.05 3.64
C THR A 155 15.51 -8.67 4.08
N TYR A 156 14.23 -8.58 4.43
CA TYR A 156 13.65 -7.36 4.99
C TYR A 156 14.31 -7.04 6.35
N HIS A 157 14.69 -5.77 6.59
CA HIS A 157 15.51 -5.34 7.73
C HIS A 157 16.79 -6.16 7.96
N ASP A 158 17.50 -6.55 6.90
CA ASP A 158 18.68 -7.42 6.99
C ASP A 158 18.38 -8.79 7.66
N GLY A 159 17.11 -9.21 7.68
CA GLY A 159 16.66 -10.53 8.12
C GLY A 159 16.07 -10.54 9.52
N CYS A 160 16.65 -11.36 10.38
CA CYS A 160 16.36 -11.36 11.80
C CYS A 160 17.43 -10.51 12.51
N PRO A 161 17.37 -9.17 12.47
CA PRO A 161 18.32 -8.33 13.19
C PRO A 161 18.18 -8.51 14.72
N THR A 162 17.06 -9.08 15.15
CA THR A 162 16.49 -8.97 16.50
C THR A 162 16.87 -10.10 17.44
N LEU A 163 17.56 -11.11 16.94
CA LEU A 163 18.34 -11.97 17.80
C LEU A 163 19.62 -11.24 18.30
N ALA A 164 19.92 -10.01 17.80
CA ALA A 164 21.13 -9.24 18.09
C ALA A 164 20.96 -7.89 18.86
N GLN A 165 19.85 -7.63 19.56
CA GLN A 165 19.91 -6.74 20.74
C GLN A 165 19.49 -7.53 21.99
N PRO A 166 20.47 -7.96 22.81
CA PRO A 166 20.24 -8.81 23.95
C PRO A 166 19.67 -8.01 25.12
N PHE A 167 18.40 -7.66 25.05
CA PHE A 167 17.60 -7.41 26.25
C PHE A 167 16.99 -8.71 26.79
N PHE A 168 17.50 -9.87 26.36
CA PHE A 168 17.16 -11.14 27.00
C PHE A 168 17.92 -11.22 28.31
N SER A 169 17.18 -11.29 29.42
CA SER A 169 17.68 -11.57 30.77
C SER A 169 18.38 -12.95 30.92
N GLN A 170 18.53 -13.69 29.82
CA GLN A 170 18.97 -15.09 29.78
C GLN A 170 20.22 -15.30 28.91
N ILE A 171 20.94 -14.23 28.60
CA ILE A 171 22.21 -14.31 27.87
C ILE A 171 23.34 -14.44 28.87
N SER A 172 24.32 -15.30 28.56
CA SER A 172 25.49 -15.45 29.43
C SER A 172 26.28 -14.13 29.51
N ASP A 173 26.80 -13.80 30.69
CA ASP A 173 27.60 -12.59 30.92
C ASP A 173 28.82 -12.51 29.98
N GLN A 174 29.33 -13.68 29.55
CA GLN A 174 30.43 -13.81 28.59
C GLN A 174 30.01 -13.46 27.16
N ALA A 175 28.78 -13.78 26.75
CA ALA A 175 28.28 -13.44 25.41
C ALA A 175 28.00 -11.94 25.27
N GLN A 176 27.60 -11.26 26.36
CA GLN A 176 27.37 -9.80 26.36
C GLN A 176 28.67 -9.00 26.11
N THR A 177 29.79 -9.48 26.63
CA THR A 177 31.09 -8.79 26.49
C THR A 177 31.77 -9.01 25.14
N GLN A 178 31.36 -10.04 24.37
CA GLN A 178 31.96 -10.42 23.08
C GLN A 178 31.04 -10.16 21.87
N MET A 179 29.97 -9.39 22.03
CA MET A 179 28.92 -9.22 21.03
C MET A 179 29.40 -8.80 19.63
N ALA A 180 30.35 -7.86 19.55
CA ALA A 180 30.86 -7.38 18.26
C ALA A 180 31.58 -8.49 17.46
N ASN A 181 32.31 -9.37 18.15
CA ASN A 181 33.00 -10.50 17.53
C ASN A 181 32.02 -11.62 17.15
N LEU A 182 31.00 -11.84 17.96
CA LEU A 182 29.94 -12.83 17.71
C LEU A 182 29.08 -12.45 16.49
N GLN A 183 28.83 -11.15 16.27
CA GLN A 183 28.10 -10.67 15.09
C GLN A 183 28.84 -10.98 13.79
N ALA A 184 30.18 -10.92 13.78
CA ALA A 184 30.99 -11.22 12.60
C ALA A 184 31.02 -12.72 12.25
N GLN A 185 30.75 -13.62 13.22
CA GLN A 185 30.77 -15.08 13.04
C GLN A 185 29.38 -15.66 12.74
N ARG A 186 28.34 -14.83 12.71
CA ARG A 186 26.96 -15.28 12.58
C ARG A 186 26.65 -15.59 11.12
N ASP A 187 26.18 -16.82 10.88
CA ASP A 187 25.56 -17.16 9.61
C ASP A 187 24.05 -16.89 9.70
N LEU A 188 23.57 -16.02 8.82
CA LEU A 188 22.14 -15.68 8.68
C LEU A 188 21.47 -16.49 7.58
N ALA A 189 22.24 -17.35 6.89
CA ALA A 189 21.76 -18.05 5.72
C ALA A 189 20.63 -19.02 6.05
N SER A 190 20.71 -19.70 7.21
CA SER A 190 19.75 -20.71 7.64
C SER A 190 19.27 -20.48 9.07
N PRO A 191 17.95 -20.65 9.34
CA PRO A 191 17.44 -20.61 10.71
C PRO A 191 18.00 -21.75 11.58
N LEU A 192 18.48 -22.84 10.98
CA LEU A 192 19.12 -23.94 11.71
C LEU A 192 20.51 -23.53 12.22
N ASP A 193 21.34 -22.95 11.36
CA ASP A 193 22.69 -22.49 11.72
C ASP A 193 22.63 -21.43 12.80
N GLU A 194 21.62 -20.57 12.74
CA GLU A 194 21.32 -19.62 13.79
C GLU A 194 20.99 -20.30 15.13
N GLN A 195 20.11 -21.31 15.13
CA GLN A 195 19.79 -22.05 16.37
C GLN A 195 21.03 -22.72 16.96
N VAL A 196 21.87 -23.34 16.13
CA VAL A 196 23.14 -23.95 16.56
C VAL A 196 24.05 -22.89 17.17
N PHE A 197 24.16 -21.72 16.54
CA PHE A 197 24.93 -20.61 17.07
C PHE A 197 24.43 -20.14 18.44
N TYR A 198 23.12 -19.97 18.62
CA TYR A 198 22.55 -19.53 19.90
C TYR A 198 22.78 -20.54 21.02
N TRP A 199 22.55 -21.83 20.76
CA TRP A 199 22.78 -22.88 21.76
C TRP A 199 24.25 -23.06 22.12
N THR A 200 25.18 -22.85 21.18
CA THR A 200 26.62 -23.07 21.41
C THR A 200 27.36 -21.85 21.96
N LYS A 201 26.96 -20.63 21.58
CA LYS A 201 27.71 -19.40 21.89
C LYS A 201 26.98 -18.42 22.81
N VAL A 202 25.64 -18.43 22.83
CA VAL A 202 24.85 -17.35 23.48
C VAL A 202 24.09 -17.83 24.71
N ALA A 203 23.65 -19.09 24.74
CA ALA A 203 22.79 -19.64 25.79
C ALA A 203 23.38 -19.54 27.20
N SER A 204 22.56 -19.10 28.16
CA SER A 204 22.90 -19.12 29.58
C SER A 204 22.98 -20.55 30.12
N LYS A 205 23.88 -20.78 31.08
CA LYS A 205 24.04 -22.07 31.77
C LYS A 205 22.74 -22.53 32.45
N ASP A 206 21.93 -21.60 32.97
CA ASP A 206 20.63 -21.90 33.57
C ASP A 206 19.63 -22.43 32.52
N LEU A 207 19.60 -21.80 31.33
CA LEU A 207 18.74 -22.24 30.24
C LEU A 207 19.13 -23.64 29.75
N ILE A 208 20.43 -23.92 29.61
CA ILE A 208 20.93 -25.25 29.22
C ILE A 208 20.52 -26.31 30.26
N GLN A 209 20.65 -26.00 31.56
CA GLN A 209 20.21 -26.92 32.62
C GLN A 209 18.70 -27.17 32.59
N LYS A 210 17.89 -26.15 32.30
CA LYS A 210 16.43 -26.29 32.14
C LYS A 210 16.06 -27.09 30.90
N THR A 211 16.79 -26.92 29.80
CA THR A 211 16.61 -27.70 28.58
C THR A 211 16.97 -29.18 28.76
N ASN A 212 18.06 -29.47 29.48
CA ASN A 212 18.43 -30.86 29.79
C ASN A 212 17.40 -31.54 30.71
N LYS A 213 16.68 -30.77 31.54
CA LYS A 213 15.59 -31.29 32.37
C LYS A 213 14.30 -31.49 31.57
N GLN A 214 14.02 -30.59 30.64
CA GLN A 214 12.81 -30.60 29.82
C GLN A 214 13.15 -30.19 28.39
N SER A 215 13.10 -31.16 27.49
CA SER A 215 13.48 -31.07 26.08
C SER A 215 12.67 -30.06 25.28
N SER A 216 11.43 -29.77 25.68
CA SER A 216 10.58 -28.76 25.04
C SER A 216 11.20 -27.35 25.06
N ASN A 217 12.11 -27.08 26.00
CA ASN A 217 12.87 -25.83 26.02
C ASN A 217 13.94 -25.73 24.92
N ALA A 218 14.27 -26.82 24.21
CA ALA A 218 15.18 -26.78 23.06
C ALA A 218 14.62 -25.90 21.92
N ALA A 219 13.29 -25.76 21.84
CA ALA A 219 12.63 -24.90 20.87
C ALA A 219 12.65 -23.41 21.23
N TYR A 220 13.26 -23.01 22.37
CA TYR A 220 13.24 -21.62 22.85
C TYR A 220 13.67 -20.60 21.79
N TYR A 221 14.85 -20.78 21.19
CA TYR A 221 15.35 -19.84 20.17
C TYR A 221 14.58 -19.91 18.86
N LEU A 222 14.11 -21.11 18.47
CA LEU A 222 13.28 -21.29 17.29
C LEU A 222 11.97 -20.49 17.40
N LEU A 223 11.30 -20.60 18.54
CA LEU A 223 10.03 -19.89 18.78
C LEU A 223 10.23 -18.37 18.77
N LYS A 224 11.34 -17.87 19.33
CA LYS A 224 11.70 -16.46 19.28
C LYS A 224 12.01 -16.00 17.84
N HIS A 225 12.73 -16.80 17.07
CA HIS A 225 13.00 -16.53 15.66
C HIS A 225 11.68 -16.43 14.86
N ILE A 226 10.74 -17.34 15.09
CA ILE A 226 9.41 -17.33 14.46
C ILE A 226 8.62 -16.08 14.85
N ALA A 227 8.59 -15.73 16.14
CA ALA A 227 7.92 -14.52 16.62
C ALA A 227 8.48 -13.25 15.98
N GLN A 228 9.78 -13.24 15.68
CA GLN A 228 10.41 -12.11 15.01
C GLN A 228 9.93 -11.94 13.56
N HIS A 229 9.87 -13.02 12.78
CA HIS A 229 9.32 -12.95 11.42
C HIS A 229 7.89 -12.42 11.40
N TRP A 230 7.09 -12.83 12.38
CA TRP A 230 5.75 -12.28 12.56
C TRP A 230 5.74 -10.81 12.96
N THR A 231 6.72 -10.35 13.73
CA THR A 231 6.88 -8.92 14.07
C THR A 231 7.26 -8.10 12.84
N ASN A 232 8.18 -8.60 12.01
CA ASN A 232 8.52 -7.97 10.73
C ASN A 232 7.29 -7.89 9.81
N GLN A 233 6.44 -8.91 9.81
CA GLN A 233 5.18 -8.92 9.08
C GLN A 233 4.19 -7.87 9.57
N LEU A 234 4.09 -7.67 10.89
CA LEU A 234 3.27 -6.59 11.46
C LEU A 234 3.76 -5.21 11.04
N GLU A 235 5.06 -4.99 11.02
CA GLU A 235 5.66 -3.72 10.61
C GLU A 235 5.36 -3.42 9.14
N LEU A 236 5.57 -4.39 8.25
CA LEU A 236 5.23 -4.25 6.83
C LEU A 236 3.74 -3.92 6.64
N ILE A 237 2.84 -4.62 7.33
CA ILE A 237 1.40 -4.36 7.29
C ILE A 237 1.10 -2.94 7.77
N ASN A 238 1.68 -2.52 8.91
CA ASN A 238 1.44 -1.19 9.48
C ASN A 238 1.93 -0.08 8.53
N CYS A 239 3.09 -0.25 7.92
CA CYS A 239 3.62 0.68 6.92
C CYS A 239 2.69 0.80 5.71
N THR A 240 2.20 -0.32 5.16
CA THR A 240 1.26 -0.29 4.02
C THR A 240 -0.09 0.33 4.39
N ILE A 241 -0.62 0.05 5.60
CA ILE A 241 -1.85 0.70 6.08
C ILE A 241 -1.63 2.22 6.20
N ALA A 242 -0.53 2.66 6.80
CA ALA A 242 -0.21 4.08 6.93
C ALA A 242 -0.08 4.78 5.57
N LYS A 243 0.53 4.12 4.57
CA LYS A 243 0.55 4.62 3.17
C LYS A 243 -0.85 4.76 2.59
N GLY A 244 -1.73 3.78 2.84
CA GLY A 244 -3.13 3.83 2.40
C GLY A 244 -3.93 4.95 3.06
N GLU A 245 -3.72 5.20 4.36
CA GLU A 245 -4.32 6.31 5.09
C GLU A 245 -3.86 7.66 4.51
N TYR A 246 -2.54 7.84 4.34
CA TYR A 246 -1.97 9.05 3.74
C TYR A 246 -2.49 9.32 2.33
N LEU A 247 -2.59 8.28 1.50
CA LEU A 247 -3.15 8.37 0.16
C LEU A 247 -4.60 8.85 0.18
N SER A 248 -5.44 8.30 1.06
CA SER A 248 -6.83 8.73 1.18
C SER A 248 -6.94 10.22 1.53
N ASP A 249 -6.12 10.70 2.45
CA ASP A 249 -6.14 12.09 2.89
C ASP A 249 -5.72 13.04 1.75
N ASP A 250 -4.67 12.69 1.00
CA ASP A 250 -4.14 13.53 -0.09
C ASP A 250 -5.11 13.63 -1.28
N TYR A 251 -5.80 12.53 -1.63
CA TYR A 251 -6.81 12.53 -2.70
C TYR A 251 -8.04 13.37 -2.35
N GLN A 252 -8.45 13.42 -1.08
CA GLN A 252 -9.55 14.29 -0.67
C GLN A 252 -9.19 15.78 -0.78
N ALA A 253 -7.91 16.13 -0.58
CA ALA A 253 -7.45 17.52 -0.58
C ALA A 253 -7.23 18.10 -1.98
N THR A 254 -7.00 17.28 -3.01
CA THR A 254 -6.45 17.71 -4.31
C THR A 254 -7.44 17.75 -5.47
N ILE A 255 -8.76 17.59 -5.22
CA ILE A 255 -9.78 17.63 -6.28
C ILE A 255 -9.81 19.04 -6.92
N GLY A 256 -9.14 19.19 -8.06
CA GLY A 256 -9.03 20.45 -8.77
C GLY A 256 -10.28 20.75 -9.61
N ASP A 257 -10.78 21.98 -9.52
CA ASP A 257 -11.99 22.43 -10.22
C ASP A 257 -11.88 22.43 -11.76
N ASN A 258 -10.66 22.33 -12.33
CA ASN A 258 -10.39 22.47 -13.77
C ASN A 258 -9.62 21.28 -14.39
N LEU A 259 -9.83 20.07 -13.88
CA LEU A 259 -9.20 18.86 -14.44
C LEU A 259 -9.76 18.54 -15.84
N SER A 260 -8.89 18.24 -16.79
CA SER A 260 -9.30 17.79 -18.13
C SER A 260 -9.98 16.41 -18.07
N GLN A 261 -10.84 16.09 -19.04
CA GLN A 261 -11.53 14.79 -19.09
C GLN A 261 -10.55 13.59 -19.11
N GLN A 262 -9.39 13.76 -19.74
CA GLN A 262 -8.36 12.73 -19.79
C GLN A 262 -7.68 12.52 -18.42
N GLN A 263 -7.38 13.61 -17.71
CA GLN A 263 -6.84 13.55 -16.35
C GLN A 263 -7.85 12.88 -15.40
N TRP A 264 -9.12 13.28 -15.46
CA TRP A 264 -10.19 12.63 -14.69
C TRP A 264 -10.29 11.12 -14.94
N LYS A 265 -10.19 10.68 -16.20
CA LYS A 265 -10.21 9.25 -16.53
C LYS A 265 -8.99 8.53 -15.94
N SER A 266 -7.82 9.16 -15.99
CA SER A 266 -6.60 8.63 -15.39
C SER A 266 -6.74 8.50 -13.87
N ASP A 267 -7.21 9.55 -13.20
CA ASP A 267 -7.37 9.58 -11.74
C ASP A 267 -8.38 8.53 -11.28
N LEU A 268 -9.49 8.36 -12.00
CA LEU A 268 -10.49 7.33 -11.68
C LEU A 268 -9.92 5.90 -11.84
N ILE A 269 -9.13 5.67 -12.88
CA ILE A 269 -8.45 4.37 -13.08
C ILE A 269 -7.48 4.13 -11.92
N GLN A 270 -6.76 5.16 -11.49
CA GLN A 270 -5.83 5.07 -10.38
C GLN A 270 -6.53 4.78 -9.05
N VAL A 271 -7.60 5.50 -8.72
CA VAL A 271 -8.41 5.25 -7.50
C VAL A 271 -8.98 3.82 -7.51
N ASN A 272 -9.42 3.32 -8.68
CA ASN A 272 -9.90 1.96 -8.80
C ASN A 272 -8.78 0.92 -8.61
N GLN A 273 -7.58 1.17 -9.14
CA GLN A 273 -6.41 0.32 -8.93
C GLN A 273 -6.02 0.26 -7.45
N VAL A 274 -5.92 1.43 -6.79
CA VAL A 274 -5.68 1.54 -5.35
C VAL A 274 -6.73 0.78 -4.54
N THR A 275 -8.02 0.95 -4.87
CA THR A 275 -9.12 0.26 -4.20
C THR A 275 -9.01 -1.26 -4.36
N LYS A 276 -8.60 -1.71 -5.54
CA LYS A 276 -8.30 -3.12 -5.80
C LYS A 276 -7.14 -3.60 -4.93
N ASP A 277 -6.05 -2.84 -4.84
CA ASP A 277 -4.88 -3.20 -4.03
C ASP A 277 -5.18 -3.24 -2.53
N ILE A 278 -5.94 -2.27 -1.99
CA ILE A 278 -6.46 -2.28 -0.61
C ILE A 278 -7.27 -3.55 -0.34
N ASN A 279 -8.13 -3.95 -1.29
CA ASN A 279 -8.91 -5.18 -1.16
C ASN A 279 -8.05 -6.44 -1.19
N TYR A 280 -6.98 -6.48 -1.99
CA TYR A 280 -6.02 -7.59 -1.99
C TYR A 280 -5.26 -7.66 -0.67
N MET A 281 -4.74 -6.54 -0.19
CA MET A 281 -4.05 -6.43 1.10
C MET A 281 -4.96 -6.91 2.24
N ARG A 282 -6.22 -6.46 2.30
CA ARG A 282 -7.21 -6.96 3.28
C ARG A 282 -7.40 -8.48 3.24
N ARG A 283 -7.41 -9.09 2.05
CA ARG A 283 -7.51 -10.56 1.91
C ARG A 283 -6.24 -11.26 2.41
N GLN A 284 -5.06 -10.71 2.13
CA GLN A 284 -3.78 -11.22 2.65
C GLN A 284 -3.71 -11.13 4.17
N MET A 285 -4.15 -10.01 4.76
CA MET A 285 -4.22 -9.86 6.21
C MET A 285 -5.12 -10.90 6.87
N ASN A 286 -6.28 -11.20 6.28
CA ASN A 286 -7.16 -12.27 6.78
C ASN A 286 -6.50 -13.66 6.72
N HIS A 287 -5.64 -13.90 5.73
CA HIS A 287 -4.87 -15.13 5.65
C HIS A 287 -3.83 -15.22 6.77
N PHE A 288 -3.04 -14.17 6.96
CA PHE A 288 -2.05 -14.08 8.03
C PHE A 288 -2.67 -14.21 9.41
N TRP A 289 -3.80 -13.54 9.63
CA TRP A 289 -4.61 -13.66 10.84
C TRP A 289 -4.97 -15.11 11.17
N ARG A 290 -5.50 -15.85 10.18
CA ARG A 290 -5.86 -17.27 10.37
C ARG A 290 -4.64 -18.16 10.58
N ALA A 291 -3.51 -17.86 9.95
CA ALA A 291 -2.26 -18.58 10.18
C ALA A 291 -1.72 -18.33 11.60
N MET A 292 -1.87 -17.11 12.12
CA MET A 292 -1.55 -16.78 13.51
C MET A 292 -2.46 -17.54 14.50
N ILE A 293 -3.77 -17.56 14.25
CA ILE A 293 -4.72 -18.36 15.05
C ILE A 293 -4.30 -19.83 15.08
N LEU A 294 -3.97 -20.41 13.91
CA LEU A 294 -3.52 -21.79 13.84
C LEU A 294 -2.23 -22.02 14.65
N ASN A 295 -1.31 -21.06 14.67
CA ASN A 295 -0.10 -21.16 15.50
C ASN A 295 -0.44 -21.13 16.99
N LEU A 296 -1.39 -20.29 17.41
CA LEU A 296 -1.86 -20.23 18.80
C LEU A 296 -2.55 -21.55 19.22
N GLU A 297 -3.44 -22.08 18.39
CA GLU A 297 -4.10 -23.37 18.61
C GLU A 297 -3.09 -24.51 18.77
N ARG A 298 -2.02 -24.50 17.96
CA ARG A 298 -0.95 -25.51 18.02
C ARG A 298 -0.03 -25.38 19.23
N LEU A 299 -0.01 -24.22 19.88
CA LEU A 299 0.66 -24.01 21.16
C LEU A 299 -0.28 -24.25 22.35
N GLY A 300 -1.49 -24.77 22.11
CA GLY A 300 -2.47 -25.09 23.15
C GLY A 300 -3.27 -23.89 23.65
N VAL A 301 -3.19 -22.73 22.99
CA VAL A 301 -3.98 -21.55 23.37
C VAL A 301 -5.36 -21.63 22.71
N GLN A 302 -6.41 -21.58 23.52
CA GLN A 302 -7.80 -21.59 23.05
C GLN A 302 -8.29 -20.15 22.81
N LEU A 303 -8.92 -19.91 21.65
CA LEU A 303 -9.55 -18.63 21.33
C LEU A 303 -10.66 -18.31 22.35
N GLY A 304 -10.58 -17.13 22.97
CA GLY A 304 -11.51 -16.70 24.03
C GLY A 304 -11.04 -17.03 25.46
N GLY A 305 -10.01 -17.87 25.61
CA GLY A 305 -9.34 -18.17 26.88
C GLY A 305 -7.87 -17.78 26.82
N GLU A 306 -7.59 -16.51 26.47
CA GLU A 306 -6.23 -15.97 26.26
C GLU A 306 -5.42 -15.84 27.56
N GLN A 307 -5.22 -16.95 28.27
CA GLN A 307 -4.34 -17.02 29.42
C GLN A 307 -3.08 -17.79 29.06
N VAL A 308 -1.93 -17.25 29.49
CA VAL A 308 -0.65 -17.94 29.40
C VAL A 308 -0.66 -19.04 30.44
N ASP A 309 -0.50 -20.29 30.00
CA ASP A 309 -0.42 -21.40 30.94
C ASP A 309 0.94 -21.36 31.65
N THR A 310 0.89 -21.11 32.96
CA THR A 310 2.09 -21.03 33.82
C THR A 310 2.70 -22.39 34.12
N LYS A 311 2.00 -23.49 33.80
CA LYS A 311 2.48 -24.86 34.00
C LYS A 311 3.35 -25.37 32.85
N LEU A 312 3.29 -24.72 31.69
CA LEU A 312 4.05 -25.11 30.51
C LEU A 312 5.53 -24.78 30.63
N SER A 313 6.32 -25.39 29.77
CA SER A 313 7.75 -25.09 29.62
C SER A 313 8.02 -23.60 29.38
N LEU A 314 9.21 -23.14 29.78
CA LEU A 314 9.64 -21.74 29.64
C LEU A 314 9.58 -21.27 28.18
N ALA A 315 9.97 -22.15 27.24
CA ALA A 315 9.91 -21.86 25.80
C ALA A 315 8.48 -21.65 25.31
N LEU A 316 7.56 -22.54 25.68
CA LEU A 316 6.16 -22.45 25.29
C LEU A 316 5.46 -21.25 25.95
N GLN A 317 5.72 -21.02 27.23
CA GLN A 317 5.18 -19.86 27.96
C GLN A 317 5.60 -18.54 27.29
N GLY A 318 6.89 -18.41 26.96
CA GLY A 318 7.42 -17.26 26.26
C GLY A 318 6.80 -17.08 24.87
N ALA A 319 6.63 -18.17 24.12
CA ALA A 319 6.04 -18.15 22.79
C ALA A 319 4.55 -17.80 22.80
N GLN A 320 3.78 -18.35 23.74
CA GLN A 320 2.37 -17.99 23.93
C GLN A 320 2.22 -16.50 24.21
N LYS A 321 3.03 -15.95 25.12
CA LYS A 321 3.03 -14.52 25.43
C LYS A 321 3.33 -13.65 24.20
N ASP A 322 4.38 -13.99 23.45
CA ASP A 322 4.79 -13.23 22.28
C ASP A 322 3.73 -13.30 21.16
N LEU A 323 3.21 -14.48 20.86
CA LEU A 323 2.23 -14.68 19.79
C LEU A 323 0.85 -14.11 20.15
N LEU A 324 0.45 -14.12 21.43
CA LEU A 324 -0.75 -13.40 21.89
C LEU A 324 -0.60 -11.88 21.71
N SER A 325 0.58 -11.33 22.04
CA SER A 325 0.88 -9.92 21.79
C SER A 325 0.85 -9.59 20.29
N ILE A 326 1.41 -10.45 19.45
CA ILE A 326 1.37 -10.30 18.00
C ILE A 326 -0.07 -10.40 17.47
N HIS A 327 -0.86 -11.33 17.98
CA HIS A 327 -2.27 -11.51 17.64
C HIS A 327 -3.07 -10.25 17.97
N THR A 328 -3.04 -9.75 19.20
CA THR A 328 -3.78 -8.52 19.56
C THR A 328 -3.40 -7.32 18.68
N ARG A 329 -2.11 -7.16 18.35
CA ARG A 329 -1.64 -6.12 17.42
C ARG A 329 -2.13 -6.35 15.99
N MET A 330 -2.11 -7.59 15.50
CA MET A 330 -2.59 -7.93 14.16
C MET A 330 -4.09 -7.68 14.02
N GLN A 331 -4.87 -7.90 15.08
CA GLN A 331 -6.30 -7.63 15.12
C GLN A 331 -6.59 -6.15 14.89
N LEU A 332 -5.90 -5.28 15.63
CA LEU A 332 -6.03 -3.83 15.50
C LEU A 332 -5.67 -3.36 14.08
N LEU A 333 -4.59 -3.89 13.51
CA LEU A 333 -4.21 -3.57 12.11
C LEU A 333 -5.26 -4.05 11.12
N ARG A 334 -5.86 -5.23 11.35
CA ARG A 334 -6.93 -5.76 10.50
C ARG A 334 -8.17 -4.87 10.54
N GLU A 335 -8.60 -4.44 11.71
CA GLU A 335 -9.74 -3.53 11.86
C GLU A 335 -9.47 -2.20 11.14
N ARG A 336 -8.25 -1.67 11.23
CA ARG A 336 -7.81 -0.49 10.44
C ARG A 336 -7.84 -0.74 8.93
N GLY A 337 -7.36 -1.89 8.48
CA GLY A 337 -7.41 -2.28 7.06
C GLY A 337 -8.83 -2.47 6.52
N GLU A 338 -9.76 -2.95 7.35
CA GLU A 338 -11.19 -3.01 7.03
C GLU A 338 -11.80 -1.61 6.93
N ALA A 339 -11.45 -0.69 7.84
CA ALA A 339 -11.87 0.72 7.78
C ALA A 339 -11.36 1.43 6.51
N LEU A 340 -10.10 1.20 6.12
CA LEU A 340 -9.54 1.73 4.87
C LEU A 340 -10.33 1.31 3.62
N THR A 341 -10.88 0.10 3.62
CA THR A 341 -11.70 -0.37 2.49
C THR A 341 -13.00 0.43 2.39
N ALA A 342 -13.62 0.79 3.52
CA ALA A 342 -14.79 1.66 3.54
C ALA A 342 -14.46 3.07 3.03
N ILE A 343 -13.31 3.62 3.45
CA ILE A 343 -12.83 4.92 3.00
C ILE A 343 -12.57 4.93 1.49
N ALA A 344 -11.90 3.91 0.95
CA ALA A 344 -11.65 3.78 -0.48
C ALA A 344 -12.95 3.74 -1.31
N ASN A 345 -13.97 3.01 -0.84
CA ASN A 345 -15.29 2.98 -1.47
C ASN A 345 -15.98 4.35 -1.42
N ASN A 346 -15.88 5.08 -0.30
CA ASN A 346 -16.42 6.43 -0.16
C ASN A 346 -15.73 7.40 -1.12
N LEU A 347 -14.41 7.31 -1.27
CA LEU A 347 -13.64 8.11 -2.22
C LEU A 347 -14.10 7.85 -3.66
N ALA A 348 -14.26 6.59 -4.06
CA ALA A 348 -14.77 6.23 -5.38
C ALA A 348 -16.19 6.79 -5.63
N ASN A 349 -17.09 6.68 -4.65
CA ASN A 349 -18.44 7.23 -4.73
C ASN A 349 -18.45 8.76 -4.83
N LEU A 350 -17.58 9.43 -4.06
CA LEU A 350 -17.43 10.88 -4.07
C LEU A 350 -16.92 11.39 -5.42
N HIS A 351 -15.95 10.71 -6.04
CA HIS A 351 -15.53 11.03 -7.42
C HIS A 351 -16.65 10.84 -8.44
N ALA A 352 -17.42 9.75 -8.34
CA ALA A 352 -18.57 9.54 -9.20
C ALA A 352 -19.63 10.65 -9.04
N ALA A 353 -19.86 11.11 -7.80
CA ALA A 353 -20.77 12.22 -7.51
C ALA A 353 -20.27 13.55 -8.09
N PHE A 354 -18.99 13.90 -7.91
CA PHE A 354 -18.41 15.11 -8.50
C PHE A 354 -18.50 15.12 -10.02
N ARG A 355 -18.26 13.97 -10.66
CA ARG A 355 -18.47 13.82 -12.10
C ARG A 355 -19.92 14.06 -12.50
N GLY A 356 -20.87 13.49 -11.77
CA GLY A 356 -22.30 13.73 -11.99
C GLY A 356 -22.65 15.22 -11.90
N ILE A 357 -22.08 15.95 -10.94
CA ILE A 357 -22.28 17.40 -10.81
C ILE A 357 -21.70 18.13 -12.03
N HIS A 358 -20.48 17.82 -12.46
CA HIS A 358 -19.85 18.47 -13.60
C HIS A 358 -20.59 18.19 -14.93
N ASP A 359 -20.99 16.95 -15.16
CA ASP A 359 -21.77 16.56 -16.34
C ASP A 359 -23.14 17.28 -16.33
N SER A 360 -23.75 17.46 -15.15
CA SER A 360 -24.99 18.24 -15.00
C SER A 360 -24.80 19.73 -15.31
N GLU A 361 -23.69 20.33 -14.89
CA GLU A 361 -23.38 21.74 -15.17
C GLU A 361 -23.16 21.95 -16.68
N PHE A 362 -22.42 21.06 -17.32
CA PHE A 362 -22.26 21.08 -18.77
C PHE A 362 -23.59 20.93 -19.50
N GLY A 363 -24.45 20.01 -19.04
CA GLY A 363 -25.81 19.84 -19.55
C GLY A 363 -26.67 21.10 -19.42
N LEU A 364 -26.59 21.79 -18.27
CA LEU A 364 -27.27 23.07 -18.05
C LEU A 364 -26.77 24.16 -19.00
N ARG A 365 -25.45 24.27 -19.19
CA ARG A 365 -24.86 25.23 -20.13
C ARG A 365 -25.31 24.96 -21.57
N LEU A 366 -25.34 23.69 -21.99
CA LEU A 366 -25.81 23.29 -23.33
C LEU A 366 -27.31 23.59 -23.52
N SER A 367 -28.13 23.28 -22.51
CA SER A 367 -29.56 23.57 -22.53
C SER A 367 -29.84 25.08 -22.62
N LEU A 368 -29.05 25.90 -21.92
CA LEU A 368 -29.13 27.35 -22.00
C LEU A 368 -28.80 27.84 -23.43
N VAL A 369 -27.72 27.33 -24.02
CA VAL A 369 -27.34 27.67 -25.41
C VAL A 369 -28.45 27.26 -26.39
N ALA A 370 -28.98 26.05 -26.29
CA ALA A 370 -30.07 25.58 -27.14
C ALA A 370 -31.33 26.44 -27.00
N SER A 371 -31.65 26.88 -25.78
CA SER A 371 -32.80 27.75 -25.50
C SER A 371 -32.66 29.14 -26.12
N ILE A 372 -31.44 29.64 -26.31
CA ILE A 372 -31.17 30.91 -27.02
C ILE A 372 -31.16 30.71 -28.54
N VAL A 373 -30.57 29.61 -29.02
CA VAL A 373 -30.41 29.35 -30.46
C VAL A 373 -31.73 28.98 -31.13
N PHE A 374 -32.61 28.21 -30.46
CA PHE A 374 -33.85 27.72 -31.04
C PHE A 374 -34.84 28.83 -31.50
N PRO A 375 -35.11 29.88 -30.70
CA PRO A 375 -35.90 31.01 -31.17
C PRO A 375 -35.24 31.77 -32.33
N LEU A 376 -33.90 31.87 -32.32
CA LEU A 376 -33.16 32.56 -33.37
C LEU A 376 -33.22 31.80 -34.70
N THR A 377 -33.09 30.47 -34.69
CA THR A 377 -33.25 29.65 -35.89
C THR A 377 -34.68 29.69 -36.43
N LEU A 378 -35.68 29.76 -35.55
CA LEU A 378 -37.09 29.93 -35.94
C LEU A 378 -37.32 31.28 -36.62
N VAL A 379 -36.80 32.37 -36.06
CA VAL A 379 -36.88 33.71 -36.67
C VAL A 379 -36.17 33.73 -38.02
N ALA A 380 -34.97 33.15 -38.12
CA ALA A 380 -34.22 33.04 -39.37
C ALA A 380 -34.98 32.22 -40.44
N SER A 381 -35.61 31.11 -40.03
CA SER A 381 -36.43 30.28 -40.93
C SER A 381 -37.63 31.06 -41.48
N ILE A 382 -38.39 31.74 -40.61
CA ILE A 382 -39.56 32.54 -41.03
C ILE A 382 -39.17 33.63 -42.03
N PHE A 383 -38.11 34.39 -41.74
CA PHE A 383 -37.67 35.47 -42.63
C PHE A 383 -37.02 34.96 -43.92
N SER A 384 -36.43 33.76 -43.93
CA SER A 384 -35.86 33.15 -45.14
C SER A 384 -36.92 32.68 -46.15
N MET A 385 -38.19 32.54 -45.75
CA MET A 385 -39.26 32.09 -46.65
C MET A 385 -39.82 33.20 -47.55
N SER A 386 -39.49 34.48 -47.29
CA SER A 386 -40.00 35.62 -48.05
C SER A 386 -38.87 36.30 -48.84
N SER A 387 -39.08 36.46 -50.15
CA SER A 387 -38.09 37.02 -51.09
C SER A 387 -37.65 38.44 -50.76
N ASP A 388 -38.48 39.20 -50.03
CA ASP A 388 -38.23 40.60 -49.70
C ASP A 388 -37.16 40.79 -48.60
N TYR A 389 -36.84 39.72 -47.87
CA TYR A 389 -35.87 39.73 -46.76
C TYR A 389 -34.58 39.01 -47.12
N LEU A 390 -34.39 38.64 -48.38
CA LEU A 390 -33.15 38.03 -48.86
C LEU A 390 -31.97 39.01 -48.78
N PRO A 391 -30.72 38.51 -48.67
CA PRO A 391 -29.53 39.36 -48.67
C PRO A 391 -29.48 40.19 -49.97
N GLY A 392 -29.48 41.51 -49.85
CA GLY A 392 -29.50 42.44 -50.98
C GLY A 392 -30.88 43.04 -51.32
N ALA A 393 -31.96 42.56 -50.69
CA ALA A 393 -33.29 43.14 -50.85
C ALA A 393 -33.50 44.39 -49.96
N LYS A 394 -34.42 45.28 -50.36
CA LYS A 394 -34.66 46.57 -49.69
C LYS A 394 -35.08 46.44 -48.20
N ALA A 395 -35.66 45.29 -47.81
CA ALA A 395 -36.14 45.07 -46.44
C ALA A 395 -35.21 44.21 -45.57
N PHE A 396 -34.01 43.86 -46.04
CA PHE A 396 -33.04 43.04 -45.30
C PHE A 396 -32.71 43.59 -43.90
N TRP A 397 -32.68 44.92 -43.73
CA TRP A 397 -32.39 45.54 -42.43
C TRP A 397 -33.41 45.19 -41.34
N LYS A 398 -34.66 44.89 -41.71
CA LYS A 398 -35.74 44.53 -40.77
C LYS A 398 -35.46 43.21 -40.06
N PHE A 399 -34.72 42.30 -40.71
CA PHE A 399 -34.26 41.06 -40.08
C PHE A 399 -33.42 41.36 -38.83
N TRP A 400 -32.43 42.24 -38.93
CA TRP A 400 -31.58 42.65 -37.80
C TRP A 400 -32.36 43.42 -36.73
N ALA A 401 -33.29 44.27 -37.15
CA ALA A 401 -34.12 45.06 -36.24
C ALA A 401 -35.08 44.20 -35.39
N ILE A 402 -35.50 43.03 -35.86
CA ILE A 402 -36.44 42.14 -35.15
C ILE A 402 -35.70 41.02 -34.40
N SER A 403 -34.64 40.47 -35.00
CA SER A 403 -33.88 39.36 -34.40
C SER A 403 -33.13 39.77 -33.13
N ILE A 404 -32.40 40.90 -33.12
CA ILE A 404 -31.60 41.33 -31.97
C ILE A 404 -32.48 41.59 -30.73
N PRO A 405 -33.58 42.35 -30.81
CA PRO A 405 -34.45 42.56 -29.65
C PRO A 405 -35.15 41.29 -29.19
N SER A 406 -35.58 40.43 -30.13
CA SER A 406 -36.20 39.15 -29.81
C SER A 406 -35.24 38.26 -29.00
N VAL A 407 -33.99 38.13 -29.43
CA VAL A 407 -32.95 37.38 -28.69
C VAL A 407 -32.70 38.00 -27.32
N ALA A 408 -32.60 39.33 -27.22
CA ALA A 408 -32.40 40.01 -25.94
C ALA A 408 -33.56 39.76 -24.96
N ILE A 409 -34.81 39.78 -25.45
CA ILE A 409 -36.01 39.50 -24.65
C ILE A 409 -36.02 38.04 -24.19
N PHE A 410 -35.75 37.08 -25.08
CA PHE A 410 -35.69 35.66 -24.72
C PHE A 410 -34.56 35.35 -23.74
N ALA A 411 -33.38 35.94 -23.93
CA ALA A 411 -32.25 35.80 -23.00
C ALA A 411 -32.58 36.39 -21.62
N LEU A 412 -33.20 37.58 -21.57
CA LEU A 412 -33.65 38.20 -20.32
C LEU A 412 -34.75 37.37 -19.64
N ALA A 413 -35.71 36.85 -20.40
CA ALA A 413 -36.78 36.00 -19.89
C ALA A 413 -36.24 34.66 -19.35
N LEU A 414 -35.24 34.05 -19.99
CA LEU A 414 -34.62 32.81 -19.52
C LEU A 414 -33.78 33.02 -18.26
N VAL A 415 -32.98 34.09 -18.21
CA VAL A 415 -32.09 34.37 -17.06
C VAL A 415 -32.88 34.84 -15.84
N TYR A 416 -33.96 35.59 -16.03
CA TYR A 416 -34.67 36.26 -14.94
C TYR A 416 -36.13 35.84 -14.76
N GLY A 417 -36.62 34.89 -15.55
CA GLY A 417 -38.02 34.45 -15.57
C GLY A 417 -38.54 33.89 -14.24
N THR A 418 -37.66 33.49 -13.32
CA THR A 418 -38.05 33.03 -11.99
C THR A 418 -38.09 34.13 -10.93
N ARG A 419 -37.34 35.25 -11.08
CA ARG A 419 -37.30 36.38 -10.13
C ARG A 419 -36.90 37.72 -10.79
N PRO A 420 -37.84 38.45 -11.42
CA PRO A 420 -37.53 39.66 -12.20
C PRO A 420 -36.97 40.82 -11.36
N TYR A 421 -37.21 40.86 -10.04
CA TYR A 421 -36.74 41.92 -9.15
C TYR A 421 -35.20 41.92 -8.94
N TRP A 422 -34.50 40.82 -9.24
CA TRP A 422 -33.04 40.72 -9.08
C TRP A 422 -32.24 41.43 -10.18
N VAL A 423 -32.81 41.61 -11.39
CA VAL A 423 -32.19 42.33 -12.52
C VAL A 423 -31.74 43.73 -12.10
N LEU A 424 -32.66 44.45 -11.45
CA LEU A 424 -32.46 45.84 -11.01
C LEU A 424 -31.39 45.93 -9.92
N ARG A 425 -31.24 44.88 -9.11
CA ARG A 425 -30.24 44.83 -8.04
C ARG A 425 -28.85 44.55 -8.58
N ASP A 426 -28.71 43.62 -9.52
CA ASP A 426 -27.40 43.30 -10.10
C ASP A 426 -26.93 44.35 -11.11
N ALA A 427 -27.83 44.97 -11.86
CA ALA A 427 -27.50 46.15 -12.68
C ALA A 427 -26.95 47.30 -11.81
N LYS A 428 -27.58 47.57 -10.64
CA LYS A 428 -27.06 48.56 -9.68
C LYS A 428 -25.67 48.20 -9.16
N LYS A 429 -25.40 46.93 -8.85
CA LYS A 429 -24.08 46.47 -8.39
C LYS A 429 -23.01 46.61 -9.49
N TYR A 430 -23.33 46.22 -10.72
CA TYR A 430 -22.38 46.34 -11.85
C TYR A 430 -22.04 47.80 -12.15
N VAL A 431 -23.02 48.70 -12.14
CA VAL A 431 -22.79 50.14 -12.31
C VAL A 431 -21.92 50.70 -11.17
N PHE A 432 -22.17 50.27 -9.93
CA PHE A 432 -21.38 50.69 -8.77
C PHE A 432 -19.92 50.22 -8.85
N ILE A 433 -19.67 48.97 -9.25
CA ILE A 433 -18.32 48.42 -9.41
C ILE A 433 -17.57 49.13 -10.55
N SER A 434 -18.24 49.37 -11.68
CA SER A 434 -17.64 50.11 -12.81
C SER A 434 -17.30 51.56 -12.43
N TYR A 435 -18.17 52.23 -11.67
CA TYR A 435 -17.90 53.56 -11.14
C TYR A 435 -16.68 53.59 -10.20
N GLN A 436 -16.52 52.58 -9.34
CA GLN A 436 -15.34 52.47 -8.47
C GLN A 436 -14.03 52.25 -9.25
N ARG A 437 -14.05 51.43 -10.31
CA ARG A 437 -12.87 51.20 -11.17
C ARG A 437 -12.43 52.49 -11.88
N LEU A 438 -13.37 53.26 -12.40
CA LEU A 438 -13.08 54.56 -13.01
C LEU A 438 -12.48 55.55 -11.99
N LYS A 439 -13.01 55.59 -10.76
CA LYS A 439 -12.49 56.44 -9.68
C LYS A 439 -11.07 56.05 -9.26
N GLN A 440 -10.74 54.75 -9.25
CA GLN A 440 -9.38 54.28 -8.97
C GLN A 440 -8.40 54.62 -10.08
N GLN A 441 -8.82 54.52 -11.35
CA GLN A 441 -8.00 54.94 -12.49
C GLN A 441 -7.71 56.45 -12.48
N ALA A 442 -8.71 57.28 -12.15
CA ALA A 442 -8.52 58.72 -11.97
C ALA A 442 -7.54 59.04 -10.83
N ARG A 443 -7.61 58.32 -9.69
CA ARG A 443 -6.65 58.47 -8.58
C ARG A 443 -5.23 58.07 -8.98
N LYS A 444 -5.05 57.00 -9.76
CA LYS A 444 -3.74 56.59 -10.27
C LYS A 444 -3.14 57.65 -11.20
N LYS A 445 -3.95 58.24 -12.09
CA LYS A 445 -3.51 59.30 -12.99
C LYS A 445 -3.02 60.55 -12.23
N ASN A 446 -3.78 61.02 -11.25
CA ASN A 446 -3.37 62.15 -10.39
C ASN A 446 -2.09 61.86 -9.58
N ASN A 447 -1.86 60.61 -9.19
CA ASN A 447 -0.65 60.25 -8.45
C ASN A 447 0.60 60.23 -9.36
N VAL A 448 0.44 59.84 -10.62
CA VAL A 448 1.51 59.89 -11.64
C VAL A 448 1.88 61.34 -12.00
N ASP A 449 0.88 62.21 -12.13
CA ASP A 449 1.12 63.63 -12.45
C ASP A 449 1.84 64.36 -11.29
N ASN A 450 1.48 64.07 -10.03
CA ASN A 450 2.18 64.59 -8.85
C ASN A 450 3.64 64.13 -8.71
N ILE A 451 3.97 62.94 -9.22
CA ILE A 451 5.36 62.44 -9.23
C ILE A 451 6.17 63.15 -10.33
N ARG A 452 5.54 63.49 -11.46
CA ARG A 452 6.18 64.20 -12.57
C ARG A 452 6.51 65.66 -12.22
N GLU A 453 5.66 66.33 -11.45
CA GLU A 453 5.88 67.72 -11.04
C GLU A 453 7.03 67.88 -10.02
N LYS A 454 7.34 66.83 -9.25
CA LYS A 454 8.48 66.82 -8.32
C LYS A 454 9.85 66.57 -8.98
N GLN A 455 9.89 66.17 -10.25
CA GLN A 455 11.13 65.76 -10.93
C GLN A 455 11.69 66.76 -11.96
N THR A 456 11.15 67.97 -12.09
CA THR A 456 11.77 69.01 -12.94
C THR A 456 12.81 69.84 -12.18
N PRO A 457 14.12 69.74 -12.47
CA PRO A 457 15.13 70.56 -11.82
C PRO A 457 15.18 71.95 -12.46
N LYS A 458 15.20 72.99 -11.61
CA LYS A 458 15.46 74.39 -11.98
C LYS A 458 16.84 74.50 -12.66
N LYS A 459 16.86 74.67 -13.99
CA LYS A 459 18.07 75.02 -14.74
C LYS A 459 18.36 76.51 -14.60
N GLY A 460 19.19 76.84 -13.62
CA GLY A 460 20.04 78.03 -13.66
C GLY A 460 21.49 77.56 -13.70
N ILE A 461 22.26 78.02 -14.70
CA ILE A 461 23.66 78.49 -14.61
C ILE A 461 24.20 78.62 -16.04
N LYS A 462 24.58 79.87 -16.36
CA LYS A 462 25.24 80.37 -17.56
C LYS A 462 26.78 80.27 -17.41
N ARG A 463 27.46 80.49 -18.55
CA ARG A 463 28.89 80.88 -18.76
C ARG A 463 29.89 79.72 -18.79
N HIS A 464 30.95 79.70 -19.60
CA HIS A 464 31.54 80.58 -20.64
C HIS A 464 32.55 79.72 -21.43
N ILE A 465 32.88 80.08 -22.68
CA ILE A 465 34.15 79.93 -23.45
C ILE A 465 33.74 80.20 -24.93
N SER A 466 33.73 81.46 -25.39
CA SER A 466 34.81 82.25 -26.04
C SER A 466 35.19 81.81 -27.46
N LEU A 467 34.86 82.67 -28.44
CA LEU A 467 35.74 83.07 -29.56
C LEU A 467 35.17 84.35 -30.19
N CYS A 468 36.04 85.36 -30.28
CA CYS A 468 35.88 86.72 -30.84
C CYS A 468 35.00 87.71 -30.07
#